data_AF-A0A967JYQ9-F1
#
_entry.id   AF-A0A967JYQ9-F1
#
_cell.length_a   1.000
_cell.length_b   1.000
_cell.length_c   1.000
_cell.angle_alpha   90.00
_cell.angle_beta   90.00
_cell.angle_gamma   90.00
#
_symmetry.space_group_name_H-M   'P 1'
#
loop_
_entity.id
_entity.type
_entity.pdbx_description
1 polymer ?
#
loop_
_entity_poly.entity_id
_entity_poly.type
_entity_poly.pdbx_seq_one_letter_code
_entity_poly.pdbx_strand_id
1 'polypeptide(L)'
;GNTVDEIEADGFAIDARIECLVDADTDVAMAKTIGVATLGLADALGEMRPDLLLLIADRYEMLAPASVALALRIPVAHIEGGEISEGAIDHAVRNALTMMSHVHLAPTAEARQRLLAMGEEPWRVHQVGAPSLDHLRRSPLPGRAEVEQALEMSLNPEPVVVALH
;
A
#
# COMPACT_ATOMS: atom_id res chain seq x y z
N GLY A 1 5.18 -11.56 -9.40
CA GLY A 1 4.47 -10.55 -10.20
C GLY A 1 3.11 -11.11 -10.55
N ASN A 2 2.11 -10.24 -10.72
CA ASN A 2 0.68 -10.57 -10.91
C ASN A 2 -0.14 -10.81 -9.63
N THR A 3 -0.06 -9.88 -8.66
CA THR A 3 -0.98 -9.86 -7.50
C THR A 3 -2.46 -9.88 -7.89
N VAL A 4 -2.81 -9.45 -9.12
CA VAL A 4 -4.18 -9.55 -9.65
C VAL A 4 -4.70 -11.00 -9.71
N ASP A 5 -3.83 -11.97 -10.04
CA ASP A 5 -4.21 -13.37 -10.15
C ASP A 5 -4.54 -13.94 -8.75
N GLU A 6 -3.80 -13.52 -7.73
CA GLU A 6 -4.05 -13.86 -6.33
C GLU A 6 -5.37 -13.25 -5.83
N ILE A 7 -5.66 -11.99 -6.18
CA ILE A 7 -6.92 -11.32 -5.83
C ILE A 7 -8.13 -12.04 -6.45
N GLU A 8 -8.02 -12.45 -7.72
CA GLU A 8 -9.09 -13.23 -8.38
C GLU A 8 -9.23 -14.63 -7.76
N ALA A 9 -8.12 -15.29 -7.41
CA ALA A 9 -8.14 -16.59 -6.75
C ALA A 9 -8.77 -16.55 -5.35
N ASP A 10 -8.63 -15.43 -4.63
CA ASP A 10 -9.30 -15.17 -3.36
C ASP A 10 -10.80 -14.88 -3.50
N GLY A 11 -11.32 -14.83 -4.74
CA GLY A 11 -12.75 -14.69 -5.04
C GLY A 11 -13.24 -13.24 -5.16
N PHE A 12 -12.32 -12.26 -5.25
CA PHE A 12 -12.69 -10.87 -5.51
C PHE A 12 -12.94 -10.63 -6.99
N ALA A 13 -13.97 -9.86 -7.30
CA ALA A 13 -14.23 -9.39 -8.66
C ALA A 13 -13.34 -8.18 -8.97
N ILE A 14 -12.74 -8.16 -10.16
CA ILE A 14 -11.98 -7.01 -10.66
C ILE A 14 -12.92 -6.10 -11.44
N ASP A 15 -13.34 -4.99 -10.83
CA ASP A 15 -14.23 -4.01 -11.47
C ASP A 15 -13.53 -3.20 -12.57
N ALA A 16 -12.23 -2.93 -12.41
CA ALA A 16 -11.44 -2.17 -13.38
C ALA A 16 -9.98 -2.61 -13.41
N ARG A 17 -9.36 -2.55 -14.59
CA ARG A 17 -7.91 -2.72 -14.80
C ARG A 17 -7.37 -1.44 -15.44
N ILE A 18 -6.38 -0.83 -14.80
CA ILE A 18 -5.83 0.46 -15.23
C ILE A 18 -4.40 0.23 -15.69
N GLU A 19 -4.15 0.45 -16.97
CA GLU A 19 -2.81 0.41 -17.54
C GLU A 19 -2.08 1.72 -17.21
N CYS A 20 -1.19 1.68 -16.22
CA CYS A 20 -0.51 2.88 -15.74
C CYS A 20 1.03 2.81 -15.80
N LEU A 21 1.61 1.64 -16.07
CA LEU A 21 3.05 1.44 -16.07
C LEU A 21 3.67 2.03 -17.33
N VAL A 22 4.55 3.00 -17.14
CA VAL A 22 5.47 3.46 -18.18
C VAL A 22 6.70 2.55 -18.15
N ASP A 23 7.02 1.90 -19.27
CA ASP A 23 8.12 0.92 -19.38
C ASP A 23 9.50 1.61 -19.36
N ALA A 24 9.92 2.07 -18.19
CA ALA A 24 11.25 2.58 -17.89
C ALA A 24 11.45 2.73 -16.37
N ASP A 25 12.63 2.37 -15.87
CA ASP A 25 13.01 2.54 -14.47
C ASP A 25 13.83 3.84 -14.30
N THR A 26 13.14 4.97 -14.42
CA THR A 26 13.73 6.31 -14.25
C THR A 26 12.81 7.19 -13.41
N ASP A 27 13.36 8.19 -12.74
CA ASP A 27 12.61 9.20 -11.98
C ASP A 27 11.52 9.87 -12.82
N VAL A 28 11.82 10.20 -14.08
CA VAL A 28 10.86 10.75 -15.04
C VAL A 28 9.75 9.75 -15.37
N ALA A 29 10.06 8.46 -15.52
CA ALA A 29 9.06 7.44 -15.78
C ALA A 29 8.16 7.21 -14.57
N MET A 30 8.71 7.18 -13.35
CA MET A 30 7.94 7.12 -12.10
C MET A 30 6.96 8.30 -12.00
N ALA A 31 7.43 9.53 -12.27
CA ALA A 31 6.58 10.72 -12.27
C ALA A 31 5.46 10.64 -13.33
N LYS A 32 5.75 10.11 -14.52
CA LYS A 32 4.75 9.91 -15.58
C LYS A 32 3.73 8.84 -15.21
N THR A 33 4.15 7.74 -14.58
CA THR A 33 3.27 6.67 -14.09
C THR A 33 2.19 7.23 -13.17
N ILE A 34 2.53 8.15 -12.25
CA ILE A 34 1.53 8.84 -11.41
C ILE A 34 0.49 9.58 -12.27
N GLY A 35 0.93 10.32 -13.28
CA GLY A 35 0.04 11.07 -14.18
C GLY A 35 -0.88 10.16 -14.98
N VAL A 36 -0.36 9.09 -15.57
CA VAL A 36 -1.14 8.12 -16.35
C VAL A 36 -2.14 7.39 -15.44
N ALA A 37 -1.70 6.93 -14.27
CA ALA A 37 -2.58 6.31 -13.27
C ALA A 37 -3.73 7.26 -12.88
N THR A 38 -3.43 8.54 -12.66
CA THR A 38 -4.42 9.56 -12.29
C THR A 38 -5.53 9.68 -13.33
N LEU A 39 -5.18 9.67 -14.63
CA LEU A 39 -6.17 9.75 -15.71
C LEU A 39 -7.11 8.52 -15.70
N GLY A 40 -6.55 7.31 -15.68
CA GLY A 40 -7.36 6.09 -15.68
C GLY A 40 -8.20 5.92 -14.41
N LEU A 41 -7.66 6.31 -13.25
CA LEU A 41 -8.38 6.28 -11.98
C LEU A 41 -9.51 7.31 -11.94
N ALA A 42 -9.36 8.48 -12.57
CA ALA A 42 -10.42 9.48 -12.64
C ALA A 42 -11.65 8.95 -13.37
N ASP A 43 -11.45 8.23 -14.47
CA ASP A 43 -12.53 7.58 -15.22
C ASP A 43 -13.15 6.44 -14.40
N ALA A 44 -12.31 5.50 -13.92
CA ALA A 44 -12.79 4.31 -13.21
C ALA A 44 -13.52 4.63 -11.89
N LEU A 45 -12.96 5.50 -11.05
CA LEU A 45 -13.59 5.91 -9.79
C LEU A 45 -14.76 6.88 -10.02
N GLY A 46 -14.75 7.64 -11.12
CA GLY A 46 -15.85 8.50 -11.53
C GLY A 46 -17.11 7.71 -11.85
N GLU A 47 -16.96 6.53 -12.45
CA GLU A 47 -18.03 5.59 -12.73
C GLU A 47 -18.41 4.75 -11.51
N MET A 48 -17.42 4.13 -10.84
CA MET A 48 -17.64 3.21 -9.73
C MET A 48 -18.23 3.88 -8.49
N ARG A 49 -17.80 5.11 -8.17
CA ARG A 49 -18.24 5.88 -7.00
C ARG A 49 -18.30 5.06 -5.70
N PRO A 50 -17.18 4.44 -5.26
CA PRO A 50 -17.18 3.70 -4.02
C PRO A 50 -17.45 4.59 -2.81
N ASP A 51 -18.08 4.04 -1.77
CA ASP A 51 -18.35 4.75 -0.51
C ASP A 51 -17.07 5.02 0.30
N LEU A 52 -16.02 4.22 0.07
CA LEU A 52 -14.73 4.32 0.74
C LEU A 52 -13.63 3.74 -0.16
N LEU A 53 -12.50 4.42 -0.25
CA LEU A 53 -11.28 3.91 -0.86
C LEU A 53 -10.28 3.52 0.22
N LEU A 54 -9.76 2.29 0.17
CA LEU A 54 -8.74 1.80 1.08
C LEU A 54 -7.36 1.89 0.42
N LEU A 55 -6.43 2.61 1.07
CA LEU A 55 -5.03 2.72 0.65
C LEU A 55 -4.12 2.18 1.75
N ILE A 56 -3.03 1.54 1.35
CA ILE A 56 -2.06 0.95 2.28
C ILE A 56 -0.64 1.44 1.99
N ALA A 57 0.13 1.65 3.06
CA ALA A 57 1.53 2.04 3.01
C ALA A 57 1.75 3.37 2.27
N ASP A 58 2.85 3.49 1.52
CA ASP A 58 3.40 4.79 1.10
C ASP A 58 4.21 4.76 -0.19
N ARG A 59 3.94 3.78 -1.06
CA ARG A 59 4.55 3.77 -2.40
C ARG A 59 4.12 5.01 -3.19
N TYR A 60 5.04 5.58 -3.97
CA TYR A 60 4.82 6.85 -4.68
C TYR A 60 3.58 6.83 -5.59
N GLU A 61 3.26 5.69 -6.23
CA GLU A 61 2.11 5.61 -7.11
C GLU A 61 0.76 5.74 -6.37
N MET A 62 0.73 5.56 -5.05
CA MET A 62 -0.47 5.75 -4.22
C MET A 62 -0.92 7.21 -4.15
N LEU A 63 -0.06 8.17 -4.53
CA LEU A 63 -0.46 9.57 -4.68
C LEU A 63 -1.58 9.75 -5.72
N ALA A 64 -1.58 8.95 -6.79
CA ALA A 64 -2.60 9.02 -7.83
C ALA A 64 -4.01 8.67 -7.30
N PRO A 65 -4.28 7.48 -6.73
CA PRO A 65 -5.60 7.15 -6.23
C PRO A 65 -6.05 8.06 -5.07
N ALA A 66 -5.14 8.49 -4.19
CA ALA A 66 -5.47 9.44 -3.13
C ALA A 66 -5.92 10.80 -3.68
N SER A 67 -5.19 11.34 -4.66
CA SER A 67 -5.52 12.64 -5.28
C SER A 67 -6.85 12.60 -6.03
N VAL A 68 -7.10 11.51 -6.76
CA VAL A 68 -8.37 11.31 -7.48
C VAL A 68 -9.53 11.17 -6.52
N ALA A 69 -9.39 10.35 -5.47
CA ALA A 69 -10.43 10.17 -4.46
C ALA A 69 -10.79 11.50 -3.78
N LEU A 70 -9.79 12.31 -3.41
CA LEU A 70 -9.99 13.63 -2.86
C LEU A 70 -10.78 14.55 -3.82
N ALA A 71 -10.39 14.60 -5.10
CA ALA A 71 -11.08 15.40 -6.11
C ALA A 71 -12.53 14.96 -6.34
N LEU A 72 -12.79 13.65 -6.29
CA LEU A 72 -14.11 13.06 -6.46
C LEU A 72 -14.95 13.06 -5.18
N ARG A 73 -14.38 13.49 -4.04
CA ARG A 73 -14.98 13.47 -2.70
C ARG A 73 -15.32 12.05 -2.22
N ILE A 74 -14.50 11.08 -2.59
CA ILE A 74 -14.55 9.71 -2.09
C ILE A 74 -13.75 9.66 -0.78
N PRO A 75 -14.36 9.27 0.36
CA PRO A 75 -13.63 9.09 1.61
C PRO A 75 -12.49 8.09 1.47
N VAL A 76 -11.37 8.36 2.14
CA VAL A 76 -10.18 7.49 2.09
C VAL A 76 -9.88 6.95 3.49
N ALA A 77 -9.68 5.65 3.60
CA ALA A 77 -9.09 5.00 4.75
C ALA A 77 -7.63 4.63 4.45
N HIS A 78 -6.69 5.10 5.27
CA HIS A 78 -5.26 4.84 5.10
C HIS A 78 -4.74 3.88 6.15
N ILE A 79 -4.20 2.75 5.70
CA ILE A 79 -3.53 1.74 6.51
C ILE A 79 -2.03 2.02 6.51
N GLU A 80 -1.41 1.89 7.69
CA GLU A 80 0.04 2.06 7.88
C GLU A 80 0.53 3.52 7.71
N GLY A 81 -0.36 4.48 7.94
CA GLY A 81 0.01 5.89 8.18
C GLY A 81 0.72 6.11 9.52
N GLY A 82 1.50 7.19 9.63
CA GLY A 82 2.17 7.59 10.88
C GLY A 82 3.49 6.88 11.20
N GLU A 83 3.93 5.93 10.38
CA GLU A 83 5.26 5.32 10.47
C GLU A 83 6.35 6.24 9.87
N ILE A 84 7.62 6.03 10.25
CA ILE A 84 8.75 6.82 9.74
C ILE A 84 9.63 5.94 8.85
N SER A 85 9.97 6.45 7.66
CA SER A 85 10.92 5.84 6.72
C SER A 85 12.04 6.85 6.44
N GLU A 86 13.08 6.90 7.31
CA GLU A 86 14.10 7.95 7.24
C GLU A 86 14.88 7.90 5.92
N GLY A 87 15.03 9.06 5.27
CA GLY A 87 15.80 9.20 4.03
C GLY A 87 15.12 8.68 2.76
N ALA A 88 13.93 8.10 2.86
CA ALA A 88 13.15 7.60 1.73
C ALA A 88 12.09 8.60 1.27
N ILE A 89 11.80 8.65 -0.04
CA ILE A 89 10.69 9.44 -0.60
C ILE A 89 9.35 9.00 -0.02
N ASP A 90 9.24 7.73 0.34
CA ASP A 90 8.10 7.07 0.95
C ASP A 90 7.61 7.80 2.21
N HIS A 91 8.52 8.41 3.01
CA HIS A 91 8.09 9.20 4.16
C HIS A 91 7.27 10.44 3.78
N ALA A 92 7.68 11.16 2.73
CA ALA A 92 6.92 12.31 2.23
C ALA A 92 5.58 11.86 1.63
N VAL A 93 5.58 10.74 0.90
CA VAL A 93 4.35 10.15 0.35
C VAL A 93 3.40 9.75 1.47
N ARG A 94 3.86 9.04 2.50
CA ARG A 94 3.07 8.62 3.66
C ARG A 94 2.38 9.81 4.33
N ASN A 95 3.13 10.89 4.55
CA ASN A 95 2.59 12.10 5.15
C ASN A 95 1.55 12.76 4.23
N ALA A 96 1.77 12.80 2.91
CA ALA A 96 0.78 13.31 1.96
C ALA A 96 -0.49 12.45 1.94
N LEU A 97 -0.37 11.12 1.91
CA LEU A 97 -1.50 10.19 1.99
C LEU A 97 -2.30 10.38 3.27
N THR A 98 -1.60 10.56 4.40
CA THR A 98 -2.23 10.87 5.69
C THR A 98 -3.10 12.13 5.57
N MET A 99 -2.57 13.23 5.04
CA MET A 99 -3.33 14.48 4.93
C MET A 99 -4.50 14.42 3.94
N MET A 100 -4.48 13.46 3.00
CA MET A 100 -5.59 13.22 2.07
C MET A 100 -6.62 12.22 2.61
N SER A 101 -6.36 11.61 3.78
CA SER A 101 -7.17 10.52 4.33
C SER A 101 -8.13 10.97 5.42
N HIS A 102 -9.25 10.25 5.52
CA HIS A 102 -10.39 10.57 6.37
C HIS A 102 -10.49 9.63 7.58
N VAL A 103 -9.98 8.41 7.44
CA VAL A 103 -9.86 7.41 8.51
C VAL A 103 -8.44 6.85 8.49
N HIS A 104 -7.85 6.67 9.66
CA HIS A 104 -6.49 6.17 9.80
C HIS A 104 -6.46 4.87 10.58
N LEU A 105 -5.78 3.89 10.01
CA LEU A 105 -5.60 2.54 10.53
C LEU A 105 -4.11 2.35 10.84
N ALA A 106 -3.72 2.81 12.03
CA ALA A 106 -2.34 2.85 12.50
C ALA A 106 -1.85 1.47 12.97
N PRO A 107 -0.62 1.08 12.65
CA PRO A 107 -0.09 -0.24 13.00
C PRO A 107 0.44 -0.29 14.44
N THR A 108 0.95 0.83 14.95
CA THR A 108 1.60 0.93 16.28
C THR A 108 1.00 2.08 17.10
N ALA A 109 1.25 2.06 18.42
CA ALA A 109 0.84 3.14 19.31
C ALA A 109 1.61 4.43 18.98
N GLU A 110 2.89 4.29 18.60
CA GLU A 110 3.79 5.35 18.18
C GLU A 110 3.30 5.99 16.88
N ALA A 111 2.94 5.20 15.87
CA ALA A 111 2.35 5.72 14.64
C ALA A 111 1.05 6.47 14.89
N ARG A 112 0.17 5.92 15.73
CA ARG A 112 -1.05 6.62 16.18
C ARG A 112 -0.74 7.96 16.83
N GLN A 113 0.26 8.03 17.71
CA GLN A 113 0.65 9.28 18.35
C GLN A 113 1.16 10.31 17.33
N ARG A 114 1.92 9.88 16.32
CA ARG A 114 2.38 10.78 15.25
C ARG A 114 1.23 11.33 14.42
N LEU A 115 0.26 10.50 14.05
CA LEU A 115 -0.95 10.95 13.35
C LEU A 115 -1.70 12.02 14.15
N LEU A 116 -1.90 11.80 15.45
CA LEU A 116 -2.51 12.81 16.33
C LEU A 116 -1.67 14.09 16.41
N ALA A 117 -0.34 13.97 16.46
CA ALA A 117 0.57 15.12 16.46
C ALA A 117 0.57 15.89 15.12
N MET A 118 0.22 15.23 14.01
CA MET A 118 0.02 15.86 12.70
C MET A 118 -1.30 16.65 12.61
N GLY A 119 -2.15 16.58 13.63
CA GLY A 119 -3.42 17.30 13.71
C GLY A 119 -4.64 16.46 13.35
N GLU A 120 -4.47 15.15 13.16
CA GLU A 120 -5.59 14.23 12.93
C GLU A 120 -6.47 14.12 14.18
N GLU A 121 -7.79 14.08 13.97
CA GLU A 121 -8.74 14.04 15.09
C GLU A 121 -8.76 12.65 15.75
N PRO A 122 -8.84 12.55 17.10
CA PRO A 122 -8.77 11.26 17.78
C PRO A 122 -9.83 10.24 17.36
N TRP A 123 -11.01 10.70 16.94
CA TRP A 123 -12.13 9.83 16.56
C TRP A 123 -11.88 9.08 15.24
N ARG A 124 -11.00 9.60 14.38
CA ARG A 124 -10.66 9.02 13.07
C ARG A 124 -9.33 8.27 13.06
N VAL A 125 -8.63 8.15 14.19
CA VAL A 125 -7.33 7.48 14.30
C VAL A 125 -7.44 6.22 15.18
N HIS A 126 -7.37 5.06 14.53
CA HIS A 126 -7.52 3.75 15.15
C HIS A 126 -6.20 2.99 15.10
N GLN A 127 -5.74 2.48 16.26
CA GLN A 127 -4.63 1.53 16.29
C GLN A 127 -5.18 0.12 16.06
N VAL A 128 -4.83 -0.49 14.93
CA VAL A 128 -5.38 -1.79 14.50
C VAL A 128 -4.32 -2.88 14.27
N GLY A 129 -3.03 -2.52 14.33
CA GLY A 129 -1.95 -3.46 14.00
C GLY A 129 -1.64 -3.49 12.50
N ALA A 130 -0.63 -4.29 12.12
CA ALA A 130 -0.21 -4.46 10.74
C ALA A 130 -0.92 -5.70 10.12
N PRO A 131 -1.64 -5.56 8.97
CA PRO A 131 -2.30 -6.68 8.30
C PRO A 131 -1.34 -7.84 7.94
N SER A 132 -0.07 -7.54 7.69
CA SER A 132 0.96 -8.55 7.40
C SER A 132 1.16 -9.57 8.53
N LEU A 133 0.93 -9.17 9.79
CA LEU A 133 1.03 -10.08 10.94
C LEU A 133 -0.17 -11.04 11.03
N ASP A 134 -1.32 -10.65 10.50
CA ASP A 134 -2.47 -11.55 10.38
C ASP A 134 -2.18 -12.66 9.36
N HIS A 135 -1.57 -12.31 8.23
CA HIS A 135 -1.12 -13.30 7.25
C HIS A 135 -0.12 -14.29 7.88
N LEU A 136 0.88 -13.80 8.61
CA LEU A 136 1.86 -14.66 9.29
C LEU A 136 1.21 -15.65 10.28
N ARG A 137 0.09 -15.26 10.91
CA ARG A 137 -0.61 -16.11 11.89
C ARG A 137 -1.59 -17.08 11.27
N ARG A 138 -2.22 -16.72 10.14
CA ARG A 138 -3.33 -17.48 9.55
C ARG A 138 -2.90 -18.38 8.40
N SER A 139 -1.80 -18.04 7.74
CA SER A 139 -1.32 -18.79 6.57
C SER A 139 -0.47 -20.00 6.97
N PRO A 140 -0.59 -21.12 6.25
CA PRO A 140 0.39 -22.20 6.35
C PRO A 140 1.74 -21.67 5.83
N LEU A 141 2.76 -21.72 6.68
CA LEU A 141 4.12 -21.32 6.29
C LEU A 141 4.86 -22.52 5.69
N PRO A 142 5.62 -22.32 4.59
CA PRO A 142 6.35 -23.40 3.96
C PRO A 142 7.41 -23.96 4.92
N GLY A 143 7.53 -25.28 4.94
CA GLY A 143 8.61 -25.98 5.62
C GLY A 143 9.95 -25.79 4.92
N ARG A 144 11.04 -26.15 5.62
CA ARG A 144 12.41 -26.04 5.10
C ARG A 144 12.58 -26.62 3.69
N ALA A 145 12.08 -27.84 3.46
CA ALA A 145 12.22 -28.53 2.18
C ALA A 145 11.49 -27.81 1.03
N GLU A 146 10.32 -27.22 1.31
CA GLU A 146 9.55 -26.45 0.33
C GLU A 146 10.29 -25.16 -0.05
N VAL A 147 10.90 -24.48 0.94
CA VAL A 147 11.73 -23.29 0.69
C VAL A 147 13.00 -23.65 -0.10
N GLU A 148 13.70 -24.73 0.27
CA GLU A 148 14.91 -25.20 -0.44
C GLU A 148 14.59 -25.56 -1.91
N GLN A 149 13.45 -26.20 -2.14
CA GLN A 149 12.96 -26.51 -3.48
C GLN A 149 12.60 -25.25 -4.28
N ALA A 150 11.88 -24.31 -3.68
CA ALA A 150 11.42 -23.09 -4.35
C ALA A 150 12.58 -22.13 -4.71
N LEU A 151 13.60 -22.06 -3.85
CA LEU A 151 14.80 -21.24 -4.07
C LEU A 151 15.88 -21.95 -4.88
N GLU A 152 15.69 -23.25 -5.19
CA GLU A 152 16.71 -24.11 -5.80
C GLU A 152 18.07 -24.04 -5.07
N MET A 153 18.02 -23.88 -3.74
CA MET A 153 19.17 -23.57 -2.89
C MET A 153 19.10 -24.31 -1.56
N SER A 154 20.23 -24.87 -1.11
CA SER A 154 20.38 -25.43 0.23
C SER A 154 20.37 -24.31 1.28
N LEU A 155 19.55 -24.45 2.34
CA LEU A 155 19.61 -23.56 3.52
C LEU A 155 20.68 -24.05 4.54
N ASN A 156 21.62 -24.87 4.07
CA ASN A 156 22.84 -25.26 4.80
C ASN A 156 24.08 -24.85 3.97
N PRO A 157 24.98 -24.00 4.51
CA PRO A 157 24.89 -23.34 5.82
C PRO A 157 23.69 -22.39 5.94
N GLU A 158 23.30 -22.05 7.17
CA GLU A 158 22.18 -21.14 7.43
C GLU A 158 22.38 -19.81 6.66
N PRO A 159 21.43 -19.43 5.79
CA PRO A 159 21.58 -18.22 5.00
C PRO A 159 21.27 -16.98 5.84
N VAL A 160 21.80 -15.84 5.40
CA VAL A 160 21.40 -14.53 5.89
C VAL A 160 20.43 -13.93 4.87
N VAL A 161 19.25 -13.51 5.34
CA VAL A 161 18.30 -12.76 4.52
C VAL A 161 18.63 -11.28 4.68
N VAL A 162 18.94 -10.61 3.56
CA VAL A 162 19.22 -9.17 3.52
C VAL A 162 18.11 -8.51 2.71
N ALA A 163 17.39 -7.59 3.34
CA ALA A 163 16.49 -6.67 2.66
C ALA A 163 17.23 -5.36 2.42
N LEU A 164 17.35 -4.95 1.16
CA LEU A 164 17.92 -3.67 0.76
C LEU A 164 16.78 -2.79 0.24
N HIS A 165 16.65 -1.59 0.80
CA HIS A 165 15.79 -0.53 0.27
C HIS A 165 16.59 0.40 -0.63
#